data_AF-A0A354ENN4-F1
#
_entry.id   AF-A0A354ENN4-F1
#
_cell.length_a   1.000
_cell.length_b   1.000
_cell.length_c   1.000
_cell.angle_alpha   90.00
_cell.angle_beta   90.00
_cell.angle_gamma   90.00
#
_symmetry.space_group_name_H-M   'P 1'
#
loop_
_entity.id
_entity.type
_entity.pdbx_description
1 polymer ?
#
loop_
_entity_poly.entity_id
_entity_poly.type
_entity_poly.pdbx_seq_one_letter_code
_entity_poly.pdbx_strand_id
1 'polypeptide(L)' 'MTPHSIFIVDDDPAMRDALTLMLRGAGFRARAFVSADDFLGDLPTDASACVVTDVRMPGVEGPELVRRL' A
#
# COMPACT_ATOMS: atom_id res chain seq x y z
N MET A 1 13.06 -6.87 17.06
CA MET A 1 12.15 -7.26 15.96
C MET A 1 11.89 -6.02 15.13
N THR A 2 12.25 -6.01 13.86
CA THR A 2 11.92 -4.88 12.97
C THR A 2 10.42 -4.93 12.68
N PRO A 3 9.66 -3.84 12.88
CA PRO A 3 8.24 -3.84 12.57
C PRO A 3 8.03 -4.09 11.07
N HIS A 4 7.09 -4.98 10.74
CA HIS A 4 6.75 -5.32 9.36
C HIS A 4 6.20 -4.11 8.61
N SER A 5 6.60 -3.97 7.35
CA SER A 5 6.18 -2.89 6.45
C SER A 5 4.84 -3.25 5.79
N ILE A 6 3.89 -2.31 5.78
CA ILE A 6 2.62 -2.42 5.05
C ILE A 6 2.50 -1.24 4.10
N PHE A 7 2.32 -1.55 2.83
CA PHE A 7 2.10 -0.57 1.77
C PHE A 7 0.62 -0.55 1.41
N ILE A 8 0.02 0.64 1.44
CA ILE A 8 -1.39 0.86 1.13
C ILE A 8 -1.45 1.55 -0.22
N VAL A 9 -2.26 1.05 -1.15
CA VAL A 9 -2.48 1.64 -2.47
C VAL A 9 -3.98 1.87 -2.64
N ASP A 10 -4.40 3.13 -2.57
CA ASP A 10 -5.82 3.51 -2.58
C ASP A 10 -5.94 4.95 -3.06
N ASP A 11 -6.84 5.22 -4.02
CA ASP A 11 -7.03 6.57 -4.58
C ASP A 11 -7.87 7.47 -3.66
N ASP A 12 -8.59 6.90 -2.68
CA ASP A 12 -9.35 7.64 -1.69
C ASP A 12 -8.43 8.17 -0.56
N PRO A 13 -8.32 9.50 -0.38
CA PRO A 13 -7.47 10.07 0.66
C PRO A 13 -7.94 9.75 2.09
N ALA A 14 -9.25 9.67 2.32
CA ALA A 14 -9.81 9.37 3.64
C ALA A 14 -9.53 7.92 4.03
N MET A 15 -9.62 6.98 3.07
CA MET A 15 -9.28 5.58 3.31
C MET A 15 -7.79 5.41 3.63
N ARG A 16 -6.91 6.07 2.87
CA ARG A 16 -5.46 6.04 3.12
C ARG A 16 -5.09 6.54 4.52
N ASP A 17 -5.67 7.66 4.95
CA ASP A 17 -5.41 8.23 6.27
C ASP A 17 -5.90 7.30 7.39
N ALA A 18 -7.11 6.75 7.24
CA ALA A 18 -7.70 5.82 8.21
C ALA A 18 -6.87 4.53 8.35
N LEU A 19 -6.53 3.88 7.23
CA LEU A 19 -5.72 2.65 7.23
C LEU A 19 -4.31 2.89 7.77
N THR A 20 -3.68 4.00 7.38
CA THR A 20 -2.34 4.37 7.87
C THR A 20 -2.34 4.55 9.39
N LEU A 21 -3.33 5.27 9.92
CA LEU A 21 -3.46 5.50 11.37
C LEU A 21 -3.71 4.17 12.10
N MET A 22 -4.63 3.35 11.62
CA MET A 22 -4.96 2.06 12.23
C MET A 22 -3.74 1.13 12.28
N LEU A 23 -3.03 0.96 11.17
CA LEU A 23 -1.89 0.05 11.07
C LEU A 23 -0.69 0.54 11.90
N ARG A 24 -0.44 1.85 11.93
CA ARG A 24 0.58 2.42 12.83
C ARG A 24 0.21 2.23 14.30
N GLY A 25 -1.05 2.42 14.66
CA GLY A 25 -1.56 2.14 16.01
C GLY A 25 -1.39 0.68 16.43
N ALA A 26 -1.43 -0.25 15.47
CA ALA A 26 -1.16 -1.67 15.68
C ALA A 26 0.34 -2.04 15.68
N GLY A 27 1.25 -1.07 15.52
CA GLY A 27 2.71 -1.28 15.59
C GLY A 27 3.39 -1.60 14.26
N PHE A 28 2.69 -1.47 13.12
CA PHE A 28 3.27 -1.66 11.79
C PHE A 28 3.90 -0.37 11.24
N ARG A 29 4.83 -0.52 10.29
CA ARG A 29 5.28 0.60 9.46
C ARG A 29 4.35 0.73 8.25
N ALA A 30 3.42 1.68 8.30
CA ALA A 30 2.51 1.92 7.18
C ALA A 30 2.94 3.10 6.31
N ARG A 31 2.93 2.90 4.99
CA ARG A 31 3.14 3.92 3.95
C ARG A 31 2.05 3.79 2.88
N ALA A 32 1.46 4.90 2.47
CA ALA A 32 0.36 4.92 1.52
C ALA A 32 0.75 5.59 0.19
N PHE A 33 0.16 5.12 -0.91
CA PHE A 33 0.32 5.59 -2.28
C PHE A 33 -1.07 5.85 -2.87
N VAL A 34 -1.17 6.89 -3.71
CA VAL A 34 -2.44 7.34 -4.31
C VAL A 34 -2.82 6.49 -5.52
N SER A 35 -1.84 5.82 -6.14
CA SER A 35 -2.03 5.01 -7.33
C SER A 35 -1.06 3.84 -7.33
N ALA A 36 -1.42 2.80 -8.08
CA ALA A 36 -0.54 1.66 -8.32
C ALA A 36 0.72 2.05 -9.11
N ASP A 37 0.64 3.04 -9.99
CA ASP A 37 1.81 3.53 -10.74
C ASP A 37 2.84 4.21 -9.81
N ASP A 38 2.38 5.02 -8.85
CA ASP A 38 3.27 5.62 -7.84
C ASP A 38 3.95 4.56 -6.99
N PHE A 39 3.22 3.50 -6.64
CA PHE A 39 3.77 2.39 -5.87
C PHE A 39 4.78 1.56 -6.67
N LEU A 40 4.48 1.23 -7.93
CA LEU A 40 5.38 0.48 -8.81
C LEU A 40 6.66 1.26 -9.12
N GLY A 41 6.57 2.59 -9.22
CA GLY A 41 7.73 3.46 -9.42
C GLY A 41 8.68 3.54 -8.21
N ASP A 42 8.18 3.23 -7.01
CA ASP A 42 8.94 3.23 -5.76
C ASP A 42 8.89 1.85 -5.07
N LEU A 43 8.95 0.80 -5.90
CA LEU A 43 8.88 -0.59 -5.49
C LEU A 43 9.88 -0.88 -4.35
N PRO A 44 9.39 -1.18 -3.14
CA PRO A 44 10.26 -1.37 -1.99
C PRO A 44 11.01 -2.69 -2.09
N THR A 45 12.30 -2.67 -1.72
CA THR A 45 13.18 -3.85 -1.74
C THR A 45 12.98 -4.79 -0.54
N ASP A 46 12.03 -4.48 0.35
CA ASP A 46 11.76 -5.27 1.56
C ASP A 46 10.86 -6.47 1.22
N ALA A 47 11.47 -7.64 1.08
CA ALA A 47 10.79 -8.89 0.76
C ALA A 47 9.82 -9.38 1.86
N SER A 48 9.85 -8.78 3.07
CA SER A 48 8.96 -9.14 4.19
C SER A 48 7.77 -8.18 4.35
N ALA A 49 7.47 -7.39 3.32
CA ALA A 49 6.38 -6.43 3.34
C ALA A 49 5.04 -7.03 2.86
N CYS A 50 3.95 -6.38 3.25
CA CYS A 50 2.59 -6.68 2.79
C CYS A 50 2.04 -5.49 1.98
N VAL A 51 1.27 -5.79 0.94
CA VAL A 51 0.56 -4.77 0.13
C VAL A 51 -0.94 -4.93 0.34
N VAL A 52 -1.60 -3.82 0.68
CA VAL A 52 -3.06 -3.66 0.73
C VAL A 52 -3.44 -2.71 -0.38
N THR A 53 -4.21 -3.18 -1.36
CA THR A 53 -4.61 -2.37 -2.52
C THR A 53 -6.11 -2.33 -2.63
N ASP A 54 -6.66 -1.17 -3.00
CA ASP A 54 -8.02 -1.11 -3.53
C ASP A 54 -8.10 -1.89 -4.85
N VAL A 55 -9.26 -2.47 -5.10
CA VAL A 55 -9.52 -3.30 -6.28
C VAL A 55 -9.70 -2.42 -7.52
N ARG A 56 -10.35 -1.25 -7.39
CA ARG A 56 -10.78 -0.42 -8.53
C ARG A 56 -10.29 1.00 -8.39
N MET A 57 -9.07 1.22 -8.86
CA MET A 57 -8.48 2.56 -8.97
C MET A 57 -8.40 3.01 -10.43
N PRO A 58 -8.41 4.32 -10.71
CA PRO A 58 -8.03 4.83 -12.03
C PRO A 58 -6.63 4.38 -12.44
N GLY A 59 -6.47 3.96 -13.70
CA GLY A 59 -5.18 3.48 -14.22
C GLY A 59 -4.98 1.99 -13.97
N VAL A 60 -3.93 1.62 -13.23
CA VAL A 60 -3.65 0.22 -12.90
C VAL A 60 -4.53 -0.25 -11.74
N GLU A 61 -5.40 -1.21 -12.01
CA GLU A 61 -6.29 -1.82 -11.02
C GLU A 61 -5.52 -2.71 -10.02
N GLY A 62 -6.06 -2.88 -8.81
CA GLY A 62 -5.43 -3.66 -7.74
C GLY A 62 -5.03 -5.09 -8.13
N PRO A 63 -5.90 -5.89 -8.78
CA PRO A 63 -5.54 -7.23 -9.21
C PRO A 63 -4.40 -7.25 -10.24
N GLU A 64 -4.33 -6.25 -11.11
CA GLU A 64 -3.23 -6.11 -12.07
C GLU A 64 -1.94 -5.66 -11.39
N LEU A 65 -2.02 -4.76 -10.40
CA LEU A 65 -0.89 -4.41 -9.56
C LEU A 65 -0.27 -5.66 -8.92
N VAL A 66 -1.09 -6.52 -8.29
CA VAL A 66 -0.60 -7.74 -7.63
C VAL A 66 0.07 -8.72 -8.60
N ARG A 67 -0.37 -8.78 -9.86
CA ARG A 67 0.28 -9.62 -10.89
C ARG A 67 1.65 -9.11 -11.32
N ARG A 68 1.96 -7.83 -11.09
CA ARG A 68 3.23 -7.19 -11.46
C ARG A 68 4.28 -7.23 -10.34
N LEU A 69 3.89 -7.67 -9.14
CA LEU A 69 4.76 -7.88 -7.98
C LEU A 69 5.34 -9.29 -7.97
#